data_AF-A0A0C1IRQ5-F1
#
_entry.id   AF-A0A0C1IRQ5-F1
#
_cell.length_a   1.000
_cell.length_b   1.000
_cell.length_c   1.000
_cell.angle_alpha   90.00
_cell.angle_beta   90.00
_cell.angle_gamma   90.00
#
_symmetry.space_group_name_H-M   'P 1'
#
loop_
_entity.id
_entity.type
_entity.pdbx_description
1 polymer ?
#
loop_
_entity_poly.entity_id
_entity_poly.type
_entity_poly.pdbx_seq_one_letter_code
_entity_poly.pdbx_strand_id
1 'polypeptide(L)'
;MKGSLAVRRGLTWLQGLFALLFCVVAIAVLPARAHEVTPAIADFTVKNGQITLELRLNVEAFVAGINLDGLTDTNQTAQAADYDELRALGASELEPMVQLFAEEWLETFSVQAGSPVALDVAKITIPEVGNASLPRASYLELTGGVPPGTRTLRIAWPAGSGGVVLRQNGVEEPYTGYLQGGETSPPIPLDGGAAKTPVEAFMEYIPVGFTHILPKGLDHILFVLGLFFLSPRVKPLLLQVSLFTVAHTITLALGALGMVDVNPAIVEPLIALSIVFVAVENIFARKLHTWRSFVIFGFGLLHGLGFASVLGEFGLPASQFLPALIGFNVGVELGQLAVIAAAYLGVRLWFGRHPKYRGRVAIPASVTIAMIGGYWFVERVFL
;
A
#
# COMPACT_ATOMS: atom_id res chain seq x y z
N MET A 1 37.79 32.55 29.75
CA MET A 1 36.33 32.30 29.69
C MET A 1 35.63 32.64 28.36
N LYS A 2 36.32 33.05 27.28
CA LYS A 2 35.66 33.36 25.97
C LYS A 2 35.49 32.16 25.01
N GLY A 3 36.28 31.09 25.14
CA GLY A 3 36.23 29.93 24.23
C GLY A 3 35.02 28.99 24.40
N SER A 4 34.47 28.85 25.62
CA SER A 4 33.32 27.97 25.91
C SER A 4 32.00 28.47 25.33
N LEU A 5 31.84 29.78 25.19
CA LEU A 5 30.63 30.41 24.63
C LEU A 5 30.55 30.27 23.10
N ALA A 6 31.69 30.27 22.39
CA ALA A 6 31.74 30.09 20.95
C ALA A 6 31.39 28.65 20.53
N VAL A 7 31.91 27.64 21.26
CA VAL A 7 31.60 26.22 21.03
C VAL A 7 30.12 25.92 21.31
N ARG A 8 29.54 26.48 22.38
CA ARG A 8 28.10 26.35 22.66
C ARG A 8 27.23 27.04 21.60
N ARG A 9 27.66 28.18 21.05
CA ARG A 9 26.94 28.88 19.97
C ARG A 9 27.00 28.10 18.64
N GLY A 10 28.16 27.54 18.28
CA GLY A 10 28.33 26.69 17.09
C GLY A 10 27.44 25.45 17.14
N LEU A 11 27.38 24.77 18.29
CA LEU A 11 26.51 23.60 18.48
C LEU A 11 25.02 23.95 18.38
N THR A 12 24.60 25.13 18.86
CA THR A 12 23.19 25.58 18.74
C THR A 12 22.79 25.97 17.32
N TRP A 13 23.73 26.47 16.50
CA TRP A 13 23.48 26.77 15.09
C TRP A 13 23.38 25.49 14.27
N LEU A 14 24.29 24.52 14.49
CA LEU A 14 24.22 23.19 13.86
C LEU A 14 22.94 22.43 14.24
N GLN A 15 22.50 22.52 15.50
CA GLN A 15 21.22 21.95 15.96
C GLN A 15 19.99 22.58 15.30
N GLY A 16 20.00 23.91 15.08
CA GLY A 16 18.91 24.60 14.39
C GLY A 16 18.89 24.30 12.89
N LEU A 17 20.07 24.25 12.28
CA LEU A 17 20.23 23.94 10.85
C LEU A 17 19.91 22.48 10.55
N PHE A 18 20.19 21.55 11.48
CA PHE A 18 19.83 20.13 11.36
C PHE A 18 18.35 19.85 11.67
N ALA A 19 17.71 20.57 12.59
CA ALA A 19 16.26 20.48 12.76
C ALA A 19 15.52 21.00 11.53
N LEU A 20 16.04 22.09 10.93
CA LEU A 20 15.59 22.58 9.63
C LEU A 20 15.90 21.55 8.53
N LEU A 21 17.08 20.93 8.51
CA LEU A 21 17.48 19.93 7.50
C LEU A 21 16.72 18.61 7.65
N PHE A 22 16.38 18.15 8.85
CA PHE A 22 15.56 16.97 9.09
C PHE A 22 14.11 17.23 8.65
N CYS A 23 13.60 18.44 8.91
CA CYS A 23 12.33 18.87 8.32
C CYS A 23 12.44 19.02 6.81
N VAL A 24 13.53 19.59 6.27
CA VAL A 24 13.71 19.86 4.83
C VAL A 24 13.98 18.58 4.02
N VAL A 25 14.68 17.60 4.58
CA VAL A 25 14.85 16.26 4.00
C VAL A 25 13.55 15.46 4.07
N ALA A 26 12.70 15.71 5.07
CA ALA A 26 11.30 15.25 5.05
C ALA A 26 10.40 16.06 4.08
N ILE A 27 10.80 17.27 3.67
CA ILE A 27 10.07 18.18 2.75
C ILE A 27 10.59 18.09 1.30
N ALA A 28 11.66 17.35 1.01
CA ALA A 28 12.10 17.09 -0.37
C ALA A 28 11.20 16.10 -1.13
N VAL A 29 9.98 15.87 -0.63
CA VAL A 29 8.92 15.13 -1.31
C VAL A 29 8.13 16.16 -2.09
N LEU A 30 8.35 16.17 -3.41
CA LEU A 30 7.56 16.85 -4.44
C LEU A 30 6.05 16.61 -4.23
N PRO A 31 5.15 17.43 -4.82
CA PRO A 31 3.71 17.19 -4.73
C PRO A 31 3.41 15.79 -5.26
N ALA A 32 3.28 14.83 -4.35
CA ALA A 32 2.99 13.44 -4.67
C ALA A 32 1.49 13.34 -4.72
N ARG A 33 0.95 13.40 -5.95
CA ARG A 33 -0.44 13.06 -6.23
C ARG A 33 -0.61 11.55 -6.06
N ALA A 34 -0.67 11.05 -4.83
CA ALA A 34 -0.71 9.61 -4.60
C ALA A 34 -1.97 8.98 -5.23
N HIS A 35 -1.85 8.41 -6.42
CA HIS A 35 -2.78 7.43 -6.97
C HIS A 35 -2.11 6.05 -6.83
N GLU A 36 -2.53 5.25 -5.85
CA GLU A 36 -1.90 3.96 -5.60
C GLU A 36 -2.06 3.00 -6.79
N VAL A 37 -0.94 2.40 -7.21
CA VAL A 37 -0.94 1.28 -8.17
C VAL A 37 -1.44 0.03 -7.44
N THR A 38 -2.63 -0.44 -7.77
CA THR A 38 -3.16 -1.71 -7.28
C THR A 38 -2.59 -2.88 -8.10
N PRO A 39 -2.25 -4.02 -7.46
CA PRO A 39 -1.80 -5.19 -8.19
C PRO A 39 -2.93 -5.77 -9.04
N ALA A 40 -2.57 -6.38 -10.16
CA ALA A 40 -3.51 -7.19 -10.94
C ALA A 40 -3.94 -8.42 -10.14
N ILE A 41 -5.10 -8.96 -10.44
CA ILE A 41 -5.55 -10.25 -9.92
C ILE A 41 -5.77 -11.19 -11.09
N ALA A 42 -5.22 -12.39 -11.00
CA ALA A 42 -5.40 -13.44 -12.00
C ALA A 42 -6.02 -14.66 -11.32
N ASP A 43 -7.32 -14.81 -11.48
CA ASP A 43 -8.02 -16.03 -11.14
C ASP A 43 -7.87 -17.02 -12.27
N PHE A 44 -7.49 -18.26 -11.99
CA PHE A 44 -7.44 -19.29 -13.02
C PHE A 44 -8.08 -20.58 -12.57
N THR A 45 -8.71 -21.27 -13.52
CA THR A 45 -9.28 -22.60 -13.35
C THR A 45 -8.81 -23.47 -14.50
N VAL A 46 -8.50 -24.74 -14.22
CA VAL A 46 -8.25 -25.73 -15.26
C VAL A 46 -9.32 -26.80 -15.18
N LYS A 47 -10.10 -26.96 -16.25
CA LYS A 47 -11.17 -27.95 -16.31
C LYS A 47 -11.27 -28.53 -17.71
N ASN A 48 -11.46 -29.84 -17.80
CA ASN A 48 -11.63 -30.55 -19.09
C ASN A 48 -10.51 -30.29 -20.12
N GLY A 49 -9.27 -30.10 -19.65
CA GLY A 49 -8.14 -29.81 -20.55
C GLY A 49 -8.12 -28.38 -21.11
N GLN A 50 -8.89 -27.46 -20.54
CA GLN A 50 -8.85 -26.03 -20.86
C GLN A 50 -8.48 -25.24 -19.61
N ILE A 51 -7.58 -24.27 -19.75
CA ILE A 51 -7.33 -23.24 -18.75
C ILE A 51 -8.17 -22.02 -19.10
N THR A 52 -8.78 -21.41 -18.08
CA THR A 52 -9.44 -20.11 -18.15
C THR A 52 -8.78 -19.22 -17.11
N LEU A 53 -8.26 -18.07 -17.54
CA LEU A 53 -7.72 -17.03 -16.65
C LEU A 53 -8.62 -15.80 -16.74
N GLU A 54 -9.14 -15.35 -15.61
CA GLU A 54 -9.83 -14.07 -15.48
C GLU A 54 -8.85 -13.09 -14.84
N LEU A 55 -8.39 -12.13 -15.64
CA LEU A 55 -7.48 -11.09 -15.20
C LEU A 55 -8.28 -9.84 -14.87
N ARG A 56 -8.19 -9.35 -13.63
CA ARG A 56 -8.65 -8.03 -13.21
C ARG A 56 -7.47 -7.07 -13.14
N LEU A 57 -7.48 -6.02 -13.97
CA LEU A 57 -6.39 -5.07 -14.13
C LEU A 57 -6.89 -3.63 -14.37
N ASN A 58 -6.02 -2.66 -14.09
CA ASN A 58 -6.16 -1.27 -14.51
C ASN A 58 -5.71 -1.13 -15.97
N VAL A 59 -6.56 -1.53 -16.91
CA VAL A 59 -6.19 -1.72 -18.32
C VAL A 59 -5.70 -0.43 -18.99
N GLU A 60 -6.16 0.73 -18.55
CA GLU A 60 -5.70 2.03 -19.03
C GLU A 60 -4.21 2.24 -18.79
N ALA A 61 -3.69 1.82 -17.63
CA ALA A 61 -2.26 1.95 -17.35
C ALA A 61 -1.42 1.05 -18.25
N PHE A 62 -1.93 -0.15 -18.57
CA PHE A 62 -1.30 -1.08 -19.50
C PHE A 62 -1.33 -0.54 -20.94
N VAL A 63 -2.47 -0.05 -21.40
CA VAL A 63 -2.63 0.54 -22.74
C VAL A 63 -1.80 1.82 -22.90
N ALA A 64 -1.66 2.62 -21.84
CA ALA A 64 -0.75 3.78 -21.82
C ALA A 64 0.74 3.39 -21.87
N GLY A 65 1.08 2.10 -21.77
CA GLY A 65 2.46 1.62 -21.74
C GLY A 65 3.21 2.05 -20.48
N ILE A 66 2.51 2.23 -19.35
CA ILE A 66 3.15 2.54 -18.07
C ILE A 66 3.84 1.29 -17.55
N ASN A 67 5.13 1.43 -17.20
CA ASN A 67 5.83 0.40 -16.43
C ASN A 67 5.38 0.47 -14.97
N LEU A 68 4.66 -0.55 -14.52
CA LEU A 68 4.08 -0.62 -13.17
C LEU A 68 5.04 -1.26 -12.14
N ASP A 69 6.21 -1.74 -12.55
CA ASP A 69 7.16 -2.38 -11.64
C ASP A 69 7.76 -1.38 -10.66
N GLY A 70 7.51 -1.59 -9.36
CA GLY A 70 8.00 -0.70 -8.30
C GLY A 70 7.37 0.69 -8.29
N LEU A 71 6.39 0.95 -9.16
CA LEU A 71 5.69 2.23 -9.24
C LEU A 71 4.67 2.33 -8.10
N THR A 72 4.66 3.46 -7.41
CA THR A 72 3.69 3.74 -6.35
C THR A 72 2.60 4.72 -6.78
N ASP A 73 2.84 5.48 -7.86
CA ASP A 73 1.99 6.57 -8.32
C ASP A 73 2.13 6.77 -9.83
N THR A 74 1.03 6.58 -10.57
CA THR A 74 1.01 6.72 -12.03
C THR A 74 1.20 8.15 -12.51
N ASN A 75 0.95 9.17 -11.67
CA ASN A 75 1.18 10.57 -12.03
C ASN A 75 2.67 10.94 -12.13
N GLN A 76 3.55 10.07 -11.65
CA GLN A 76 5.00 10.26 -11.72
C GLN A 76 5.59 9.78 -13.06
N THR A 77 4.74 9.31 -13.97
CA THR A 77 5.15 8.74 -15.25
C THR A 77 5.05 9.77 -16.37
N ALA A 78 5.78 9.57 -17.47
CA ALA A 78 5.69 10.44 -18.64
C ALA A 78 4.32 10.31 -19.35
N GLN A 79 3.65 9.18 -19.15
CA GLN A 79 2.38 8.79 -19.76
C GLN A 79 1.17 9.15 -18.89
N ALA A 80 1.35 9.93 -17.82
CA ALA A 80 0.26 10.32 -16.92
C ALA A 80 -0.90 11.01 -17.66
N ALA A 81 -0.59 11.88 -18.64
CA ALA A 81 -1.60 12.55 -19.44
C ALA A 81 -2.39 11.56 -20.32
N ASP A 82 -1.69 10.66 -21.02
CA ASP A 82 -2.32 9.63 -21.86
C ASP A 82 -3.20 8.70 -21.00
N TYR A 83 -2.72 8.33 -19.81
CA TYR A 83 -3.48 7.54 -18.84
C TYR A 83 -4.76 8.26 -18.38
N ASP A 84 -4.70 9.56 -18.08
CA ASP A 84 -5.87 10.36 -17.71
C ASP A 84 -6.89 10.44 -18.85
N GLU A 85 -6.42 10.58 -20.10
CA GLU A 85 -7.29 10.58 -21.27
C GLU A 85 -7.98 9.22 -21.45
N LEU A 86 -7.26 8.10 -21.31
CA LEU A 86 -7.83 6.76 -21.41
C LEU A 86 -8.90 6.48 -20.34
N ARG A 87 -8.72 7.00 -19.12
CA ARG A 87 -9.71 6.87 -18.03
C ARG A 87 -11.03 7.58 -18.32
N ALA A 88 -10.99 8.63 -19.14
CA ALA A 88 -12.19 9.35 -19.56
C ALA A 88 -12.98 8.62 -20.66
N LEU A 89 -12.38 7.64 -21.34
CA LEU A 89 -13.00 6.94 -22.46
C LEU A 89 -14.07 5.92 -22.02
N GLY A 90 -15.15 5.89 -22.80
CA GLY A 90 -16.17 4.85 -22.69
C GLY A 90 -15.67 3.48 -23.13
N ALA A 91 -16.36 2.42 -22.70
CA ALA A 91 -15.97 1.04 -23.02
C ALA A 91 -15.83 0.80 -24.54
N SER A 92 -16.75 1.32 -25.34
CA SER A 92 -16.73 1.15 -26.81
C SER A 92 -15.54 1.80 -27.51
N GLU A 93 -14.94 2.83 -26.90
CA GLU A 93 -13.77 3.53 -27.44
C GLU A 93 -12.48 2.87 -26.96
N LEU A 94 -12.45 2.39 -25.72
CA LEU A 94 -11.28 1.76 -25.12
C LEU A 94 -11.09 0.30 -25.56
N GLU A 95 -12.16 -0.46 -25.75
CA GLU A 95 -12.10 -1.90 -26.07
C GLU A 95 -11.23 -2.25 -27.30
N PRO A 96 -11.29 -1.53 -28.44
CA PRO A 96 -10.39 -1.79 -29.57
C PRO A 96 -8.91 -1.59 -29.22
N MET A 97 -8.60 -0.62 -28.36
CA MET A 97 -7.22 -0.36 -27.91
C MET A 97 -6.73 -1.47 -26.99
N VAL A 98 -7.60 -1.95 -26.10
CA VAL A 98 -7.31 -3.08 -25.22
C VAL A 98 -7.09 -4.36 -26.02
N GLN A 99 -7.88 -4.60 -27.06
CA GLN A 99 -7.74 -5.77 -27.93
C GLN A 99 -6.35 -5.79 -28.60
N LEU A 100 -5.95 -4.67 -29.22
CA LEU A 100 -4.62 -4.54 -29.85
C LEU A 100 -3.49 -4.70 -28.84
N PHE A 101 -3.60 -4.06 -27.68
CA PHE A 101 -2.64 -4.22 -26.59
C PHE A 101 -2.54 -5.68 -26.14
N ALA A 102 -3.67 -6.35 -25.94
CA ALA A 102 -3.70 -7.72 -25.44
C ALA A 102 -3.03 -8.70 -26.40
N GLU A 103 -3.18 -8.51 -27.72
CA GLU A 103 -2.51 -9.32 -28.74
C GLU A 103 -0.98 -9.26 -28.61
N GLU A 104 -0.40 -8.07 -28.46
CA GLU A 104 1.06 -7.90 -28.27
C GLU A 104 1.52 -8.35 -26.89
N TRP A 105 0.76 -7.99 -25.84
CA TRP A 105 1.12 -8.28 -24.46
C TRP A 105 1.11 -9.79 -24.16
N LEU A 106 0.17 -10.54 -24.75
CA LEU A 106 0.09 -12.00 -24.62
C LEU A 106 1.34 -12.73 -25.12
N GLU A 107 2.12 -12.15 -26.03
CA GLU A 107 3.40 -12.74 -26.44
C GLU A 107 4.43 -12.77 -25.29
N THR A 108 4.27 -11.88 -24.31
CA THR A 108 5.13 -11.78 -23.13
C THR A 108 4.58 -12.52 -21.91
N PHE A 109 3.29 -12.86 -21.92
CA PHE A 109 2.61 -13.61 -20.87
C PHE A 109 2.64 -15.11 -21.18
N SER A 110 3.35 -15.89 -20.36
CA SER A 110 3.58 -17.31 -20.66
C SER A 110 2.95 -18.23 -19.62
N VAL A 111 2.14 -19.17 -20.09
CA VAL A 111 1.67 -20.32 -19.31
C VAL A 111 2.36 -21.59 -19.82
N GLN A 112 2.99 -22.33 -18.91
CA GLN A 112 3.68 -23.58 -19.23
C GLN A 112 3.01 -24.76 -18.53
N ALA A 113 2.62 -25.78 -19.29
CA ALA A 113 2.00 -27.02 -18.85
C ALA A 113 2.81 -28.22 -19.40
N GLY A 114 4.11 -28.25 -19.11
CA GLY A 114 5.09 -29.15 -19.76
C GLY A 114 5.50 -28.66 -21.16
N SER A 115 4.54 -28.18 -21.95
CA SER A 115 4.76 -27.35 -23.15
C SER A 115 4.09 -25.98 -22.98
N PRO A 116 4.46 -24.97 -23.78
CA PRO A 116 3.74 -23.69 -23.81
C PRO A 116 2.25 -23.88 -24.12
N VAL A 117 1.39 -23.15 -23.40
CA VAL A 117 -0.05 -23.08 -23.65
C VAL A 117 -0.31 -21.75 -24.37
N ALA A 118 -0.80 -21.84 -25.61
CA ALA A 118 -1.27 -20.66 -26.33
C ALA A 118 -2.55 -20.16 -25.67
N LEU A 119 -2.60 -18.86 -25.37
CA LEU A 119 -3.76 -18.19 -24.79
C LEU A 119 -4.38 -17.26 -25.82
N ASP A 120 -5.71 -17.27 -25.86
CA ASP A 120 -6.52 -16.39 -26.68
C ASP A 120 -7.41 -15.53 -25.78
N VAL A 121 -7.64 -14.27 -26.16
CA VAL A 121 -8.61 -13.40 -25.49
C VAL A 121 -10.02 -13.88 -25.83
N ALA A 122 -10.72 -14.41 -24.84
CA ALA A 122 -12.09 -14.90 -24.99
C ALA A 122 -13.12 -13.78 -24.79
N LYS A 123 -12.85 -12.85 -23.87
CA LYS A 123 -13.76 -11.75 -23.54
C LYS A 123 -13.02 -10.58 -22.90
N ILE A 124 -13.43 -9.36 -23.24
CA ILE A 124 -13.03 -8.12 -22.57
C ILE A 124 -14.27 -7.51 -21.93
N THR A 125 -14.18 -7.09 -20.67
CA THR A 125 -15.25 -6.38 -19.96
C THR A 125 -14.70 -5.11 -19.33
N ILE A 126 -15.12 -3.95 -19.83
CA ILE A 126 -14.74 -2.63 -19.34
C ILE A 126 -15.98 -1.98 -18.70
N PRO A 127 -15.96 -1.67 -17.39
CA PRO A 127 -17.08 -0.99 -16.75
C PRO A 127 -17.36 0.41 -17.32
N GLU A 128 -18.57 0.90 -17.11
CA GLU A 128 -18.93 2.29 -17.43
C GLU A 128 -18.00 3.28 -16.71
N VAL A 129 -17.83 4.46 -17.31
CA VAL A 129 -17.01 5.52 -16.74
C VAL A 129 -17.67 6.03 -15.46
N GLY A 130 -17.03 5.72 -14.32
CA GLY A 130 -17.39 6.26 -13.02
C GLY A 130 -16.69 7.59 -12.76
N ASN A 131 -16.05 7.71 -11.59
CA ASN A 131 -15.16 8.83 -11.33
C ASN A 131 -13.84 8.63 -12.07
N ALA A 132 -13.62 9.38 -13.16
CA ALA A 132 -12.39 9.29 -13.96
C ALA A 132 -11.11 9.65 -13.19
N SER A 133 -11.22 10.33 -12.03
CA SER A 133 -10.08 10.56 -11.14
C SER A 133 -9.62 9.30 -10.39
N LEU A 134 -10.40 8.21 -10.40
CA LEU A 134 -10.00 6.93 -9.80
C LEU A 134 -9.68 5.88 -10.87
N PRO A 135 -8.73 4.96 -10.63
CA PRO A 135 -8.55 3.79 -11.48
C PRO A 135 -9.81 2.92 -11.51
N ARG A 136 -10.20 2.42 -12.69
CA ARG A 136 -11.26 1.40 -12.81
C ARG A 136 -10.65 0.02 -13.07
N ALA A 137 -11.31 -1.01 -12.55
CA ALA A 137 -10.90 -2.38 -12.78
C ALA A 137 -11.62 -2.96 -14.01
N SER A 138 -10.85 -3.31 -15.03
CA SER A 138 -11.33 -4.00 -16.23
C SER A 138 -10.96 -5.48 -16.17
N TYR A 139 -11.70 -6.31 -16.91
CA TYR A 139 -11.58 -7.76 -16.87
C TYR A 139 -11.24 -8.32 -18.25
N LEU A 140 -10.19 -9.14 -18.31
CA LEU A 140 -9.80 -9.89 -19.50
C LEU A 140 -9.92 -11.38 -19.19
N GLU A 141 -10.77 -12.08 -19.94
CA GLU A 141 -10.87 -13.53 -19.89
C GLU A 141 -9.98 -14.13 -20.98
N LEU A 142 -8.99 -14.91 -20.58
CA LEU A 142 -8.06 -15.63 -21.45
C LEU A 142 -8.34 -17.12 -21.38
N THR A 143 -8.27 -17.82 -22.50
CA THR A 143 -8.44 -19.28 -22.54
C THR A 143 -7.35 -19.97 -23.34
N GLY A 144 -7.02 -21.21 -22.97
CA GLY A 144 -6.02 -21.99 -23.70
C GLY A 144 -6.17 -23.49 -23.49
N GLY A 145 -5.65 -24.28 -24.43
CA GLY A 145 -5.66 -25.75 -24.35
C GLY A 145 -4.53 -26.29 -23.48
N VAL A 146 -4.85 -27.04 -22.43
CA VAL A 146 -3.88 -27.71 -21.56
C VAL A 146 -3.61 -29.12 -22.09
N PRO A 147 -2.35 -29.49 -22.37
CA PRO A 147 -2.01 -30.81 -22.87
C PRO A 147 -2.50 -31.95 -21.95
N PRO A 148 -2.99 -33.07 -22.51
CA PRO A 148 -3.40 -34.24 -21.73
C PRO A 148 -2.25 -34.77 -20.86
N GLY A 149 -2.56 -35.17 -19.63
CA GLY A 149 -1.57 -35.72 -18.69
C GLY A 149 -0.71 -34.67 -17.96
N THR A 150 -0.95 -33.38 -18.19
CA THR A 150 -0.36 -32.29 -17.39
C THR A 150 -0.75 -32.45 -15.92
N ARG A 151 0.23 -32.34 -15.02
CA ARG A 151 0.01 -32.37 -13.56
C ARG A 151 0.24 -31.04 -12.88
N THR A 152 1.07 -30.18 -13.46
CA THR A 152 1.43 -28.88 -12.90
C THR A 152 1.50 -27.83 -14.00
N LEU A 153 1.19 -26.58 -13.66
CA LEU A 153 1.40 -25.42 -14.52
C LEU A 153 2.41 -24.45 -13.90
N ARG A 154 3.03 -23.61 -14.72
CA ARG A 154 3.76 -22.41 -14.29
C ARG A 154 3.24 -21.21 -15.06
N ILE A 155 3.11 -20.08 -14.38
CA ILE A 155 2.70 -18.81 -14.97
C ILE A 155 3.86 -17.84 -14.82
N ALA A 156 4.33 -17.29 -15.94
CA ALA A 156 5.32 -16.20 -15.97
C ALA A 156 4.58 -14.88 -16.19
N TRP A 157 4.69 -13.98 -15.21
CA TRP A 157 4.08 -12.66 -15.27
C TRP A 157 5.02 -11.69 -16.00
N PRO A 158 4.55 -10.87 -16.96
CA PRO A 158 5.46 -10.09 -17.79
C PRO A 158 6.14 -8.98 -17.00
N ALA A 159 7.38 -8.66 -17.38
CA ALA A 159 8.07 -7.49 -16.83
C ALA A 159 7.32 -6.20 -17.21
N GLY A 160 7.34 -5.22 -16.33
CA GLY A 160 6.63 -3.94 -16.48
C GLY A 160 5.14 -3.98 -16.15
N SER A 161 4.58 -5.16 -15.83
CA SER A 161 3.14 -5.34 -15.56
C SER A 161 2.78 -5.13 -14.08
N GLY A 162 3.74 -4.76 -13.23
CA GLY A 162 3.51 -4.59 -11.80
C GLY A 162 3.26 -5.92 -11.09
N GLY A 163 2.76 -5.85 -9.86
CA GLY A 163 2.43 -7.05 -9.10
C GLY A 163 1.15 -7.74 -9.57
N VAL A 164 1.10 -9.07 -9.51
CA VAL A 164 -0.12 -9.86 -9.71
C VAL A 164 -0.35 -10.83 -8.56
N VAL A 165 -1.61 -10.96 -8.15
CA VAL A 165 -2.09 -12.03 -7.27
C VAL A 165 -2.61 -13.18 -8.13
N LEU A 166 -1.94 -14.32 -8.10
CA LEU A 166 -2.41 -15.56 -8.73
C LEU A 166 -3.30 -16.34 -7.76
N ARG A 167 -4.49 -16.73 -8.21
CA ARG A 167 -5.45 -17.52 -7.41
C ARG A 167 -5.98 -18.69 -8.23
N GLN A 168 -5.75 -19.90 -7.74
CA GLN A 168 -6.33 -21.11 -8.32
C GLN A 168 -7.75 -21.31 -7.80
N ASN A 169 -8.69 -21.57 -8.70
CA ASN A 169 -10.09 -21.83 -8.35
C ASN A 169 -10.51 -23.23 -8.78
N GLY A 170 -11.57 -23.74 -8.14
CA GLY A 170 -12.20 -25.02 -8.51
C GLY A 170 -11.49 -26.28 -8.01
N VAL A 171 -10.55 -26.17 -7.07
CA VAL A 171 -9.80 -27.30 -6.48
C VAL A 171 -9.82 -27.25 -4.95
N GLU A 172 -9.51 -28.38 -4.31
CA GLU A 172 -9.24 -28.41 -2.87
C GLU A 172 -7.83 -27.87 -2.59
N GLU A 173 -7.66 -27.12 -1.50
CA GLU A 173 -6.37 -26.53 -1.11
C GLU A 173 -5.71 -25.74 -2.27
N PRO A 174 -6.36 -24.67 -2.76
CA PRO A 174 -5.90 -23.94 -3.94
C PRO A 174 -4.58 -23.21 -3.71
N TYR A 175 -3.80 -23.09 -4.76
CA TYR A 175 -2.64 -22.21 -4.78
C TYR A 175 -3.06 -20.74 -4.73
N THR A 176 -2.39 -19.97 -3.87
CA THR A 176 -2.37 -18.51 -3.91
C THR A 176 -0.94 -17.99 -3.85
N GLY A 177 -0.63 -17.02 -4.70
CA GLY A 177 0.71 -16.45 -4.78
C GLY A 177 0.69 -15.02 -5.24
N TYR A 178 1.75 -14.29 -4.91
CA TYR A 178 2.00 -12.96 -5.43
C TYR A 178 3.29 -12.98 -6.24
N LEU A 179 3.24 -12.45 -7.46
CA LEU A 179 4.38 -12.31 -8.35
C LEU A 179 4.60 -10.82 -8.66
N GLN A 180 5.85 -10.40 -8.69
CA GLN A 180 6.24 -9.13 -9.31
C GLN A 180 6.39 -9.27 -10.83
N GLY A 181 6.43 -8.16 -11.55
CA GLY A 181 6.74 -8.12 -12.97
C GLY A 181 8.03 -8.88 -13.30
N GLY A 182 7.95 -9.81 -14.25
CA GLY A 182 9.06 -10.66 -14.69
C GLY A 182 9.29 -11.92 -13.86
N GLU A 183 8.54 -12.14 -12.78
CA GLU A 183 8.65 -13.36 -11.99
C GLU A 183 7.83 -14.52 -12.58
N THR A 184 8.24 -15.75 -12.24
CA THR A 184 7.53 -16.97 -12.62
C THR A 184 7.09 -17.74 -11.39
N SER A 185 5.87 -18.24 -11.40
CA SER A 185 5.32 -19.04 -10.30
C SER A 185 6.15 -20.32 -10.06
N PRO A 186 6.13 -20.87 -8.83
CA PRO A 186 6.46 -22.28 -8.62
C PRO A 186 5.55 -23.19 -9.45
N PRO A 187 5.86 -24.50 -9.59
CA PRO A 187 4.92 -25.45 -10.17
C PRO A 187 3.63 -25.47 -9.34
N ILE A 188 2.50 -25.18 -10.00
CA ILE A 188 1.18 -25.20 -9.38
C ILE A 188 0.49 -26.49 -9.80
N PRO A 189 0.22 -27.43 -8.86
CA PRO A 189 -0.54 -28.65 -9.15
C PRO A 189 -1.95 -28.33 -9.65
N LEU A 190 -2.36 -28.98 -10.74
CA LEU A 190 -3.68 -28.75 -11.33
C LEU A 190 -4.82 -29.27 -10.46
N ASP A 191 -4.57 -30.31 -9.68
CA ASP A 191 -5.56 -30.96 -8.81
C ASP A 191 -5.68 -30.31 -7.42
N GLY A 192 -4.89 -29.25 -7.15
CA GLY A 192 -4.84 -28.58 -5.84
C GLY A 192 -3.76 -29.16 -4.90
N GLY A 193 -3.90 -28.90 -3.59
CA GLY A 193 -2.91 -29.31 -2.59
C GLY A 193 -1.67 -28.41 -2.49
N ALA A 194 -1.77 -27.18 -3.02
CA ALA A 194 -0.71 -26.17 -2.98
C ALA A 194 -1.08 -24.96 -2.11
N ALA A 195 -2.13 -25.08 -1.31
CA ALA A 195 -2.45 -24.11 -0.28
C ALA A 195 -1.29 -23.99 0.70
N LYS A 196 -0.88 -22.75 0.95
CA LYS A 196 0.06 -22.42 2.02
C LYS A 196 -0.50 -22.83 3.37
N THR A 197 0.39 -23.29 4.24
CA THR A 197 0.06 -23.52 5.64
C THR A 197 -0.22 -22.19 6.34
N PRO A 198 -0.98 -22.19 7.45
CA PRO A 198 -1.19 -21.00 8.27
C PRO A 198 0.11 -20.30 8.68
N VAL A 199 1.18 -21.06 8.95
CA VAL A 199 2.48 -20.51 9.36
C VAL A 199 3.18 -19.84 8.18
N GLU A 200 3.15 -20.44 6.99
CA GLU A 200 3.71 -19.82 5.79
C GLU A 200 2.97 -18.52 5.45
N ALA A 201 1.64 -18.54 5.47
CA ALA A 201 0.82 -17.34 5.25
C ALA A 201 1.14 -16.24 6.27
N PHE A 202 1.28 -16.58 7.56
CA PHE A 202 1.69 -15.64 8.58
C PHE A 202 3.06 -15.00 8.29
N MET A 203 4.07 -15.82 7.98
CA MET A 203 5.44 -15.34 7.76
C MET A 203 5.57 -14.49 6.49
N GLU A 204 4.86 -14.85 5.44
CA GLU A 204 4.87 -14.14 4.16
C GLU A 204 4.25 -12.75 4.24
N TYR A 205 3.22 -12.56 5.07
CA TYR A 205 2.55 -11.28 5.20
C TYR A 205 3.24 -10.29 6.15
N ILE A 206 4.20 -10.73 6.97
CA ILE A 206 5.04 -9.82 7.80
C ILE A 206 5.76 -8.76 6.95
N PRO A 207 6.56 -9.11 5.92
CA PRO A 207 7.23 -8.10 5.09
C PRO A 207 6.23 -7.23 4.31
N VAL A 208 5.07 -7.76 3.94
CA VAL A 208 3.99 -6.97 3.30
C VAL A 208 3.49 -5.88 4.26
N GLY A 209 3.20 -6.24 5.51
CA GLY A 209 2.80 -5.26 6.54
C GLY A 209 3.90 -4.26 6.90
N PHE A 210 5.16 -4.69 6.92
CA PHE A 210 6.29 -3.80 7.17
C PHE A 210 6.42 -2.76 6.04
N THR A 211 6.40 -3.22 4.79
CA THR A 211 6.55 -2.35 3.62
C THR A 211 5.35 -1.44 3.39
N HIS A 212 4.16 -1.86 3.83
CA HIS A 212 2.97 -1.02 3.92
C HIS A 212 3.21 0.23 4.78
N ILE A 213 4.04 0.15 5.82
CA ILE A 213 4.43 1.32 6.62
C ILE A 213 5.67 2.01 6.04
N LEU A 214 6.77 1.28 5.86
CA LEU A 214 8.04 1.84 5.43
C LEU A 214 8.58 1.06 4.22
N PRO A 215 8.70 1.68 3.03
CA PRO A 215 8.61 3.12 2.74
C PRO A 215 7.23 3.64 2.30
N LYS A 216 6.24 2.77 2.07
CA LYS A 216 5.03 3.14 1.30
C LYS A 216 4.02 3.98 2.10
N GLY A 217 3.86 3.73 3.39
CA GLY A 217 2.80 4.31 4.22
C GLY A 217 3.13 5.67 4.82
N LEU A 218 3.28 6.69 3.98
CA LEU A 218 3.62 8.04 4.43
C LEU A 218 2.62 8.61 5.46
N ASP A 219 1.32 8.33 5.30
CA ASP A 219 0.27 8.70 6.26
C ASP A 219 0.56 8.13 7.66
N HIS A 220 0.88 6.85 7.72
CA HIS A 220 1.24 6.16 8.96
C HIS A 220 2.54 6.71 9.57
N ILE A 221 3.55 6.98 8.74
CA ILE A 221 4.83 7.57 9.18
C ILE A 221 4.58 8.93 9.83
N LEU A 222 3.86 9.84 9.16
CA LEU A 222 3.57 11.18 9.70
C LEU A 222 2.71 11.11 10.96
N PHE A 223 1.73 10.21 11.01
CA PHE A 223 0.90 9.98 12.19
C PHE A 223 1.74 9.53 13.39
N VAL A 224 2.59 8.51 13.22
CA VAL A 224 3.47 7.98 14.28
C VAL A 224 4.49 9.01 14.73
N LEU A 225 5.08 9.78 13.80
CA LEU A 225 5.97 10.90 14.13
C LEU A 225 5.21 11.98 14.92
N GLY A 226 3.96 12.27 14.54
CA GLY A 226 3.05 13.12 15.31
C GLY A 226 2.87 12.62 16.75
N LEU A 227 2.63 11.32 16.95
CA LEU A 227 2.54 10.75 18.30
C LEU A 227 3.85 10.90 19.10
N PHE A 228 4.98 10.69 18.44
CA PHE A 228 6.30 10.78 19.04
C PHE A 228 6.63 12.21 19.52
N PHE A 229 6.33 13.24 18.72
CA PHE A 229 6.79 14.60 19.01
C PHE A 229 6.16 15.22 20.28
N LEU A 230 4.92 14.86 20.64
CA LEU A 230 4.32 15.35 21.89
C LEU A 230 5.01 14.82 23.14
N SER A 231 5.36 13.54 23.16
CA SER A 231 5.94 12.90 24.32
C SER A 231 6.83 11.71 23.90
N PRO A 232 8.16 11.87 23.90
CA PRO A 232 9.10 10.80 23.55
C PRO A 232 9.25 9.73 24.67
N ARG A 233 8.23 9.59 25.53
CA ARG A 233 8.17 8.51 26.53
C ARG A 233 7.77 7.24 25.83
N VAL A 234 8.59 6.20 26.00
CA VAL A 234 8.40 4.91 25.33
C VAL A 234 7.06 4.27 25.67
N LYS A 235 6.71 4.11 26.97
CA LYS A 235 5.48 3.39 27.36
C LYS A 235 4.18 3.99 26.77
N PRO A 236 3.90 5.31 26.89
CA PRO A 236 2.69 5.88 26.30
C PRO A 236 2.70 5.85 24.77
N LEU A 237 3.86 5.95 24.14
CA LEU A 237 3.97 5.89 22.69
C LEU A 237 3.65 4.49 22.16
N LEU A 238 4.26 3.45 22.76
CA LEU A 238 3.98 2.06 22.42
C LEU A 238 2.50 1.73 22.61
N LEU A 239 1.89 2.14 23.74
CA LEU A 239 0.46 1.91 23.96
C LEU A 239 -0.42 2.55 22.87
N GLN A 240 -0.13 3.79 22.47
CA GLN A 240 -0.90 4.47 21.43
C GLN A 240 -0.75 3.80 20.08
N VAL A 241 0.47 3.39 19.71
CA VAL A 241 0.73 2.68 18.45
C VAL A 241 0.03 1.32 18.45
N SER A 242 0.16 0.51 19.49
CA SER A 242 -0.52 -0.79 19.53
C SER A 242 -2.05 -0.65 19.54
N LEU A 243 -2.61 0.38 20.20
CA LEU A 243 -4.06 0.66 20.13
C LEU A 243 -4.50 1.03 18.72
N PHE A 244 -3.70 1.83 18.01
CA PHE A 244 -3.94 2.16 16.61
C PHE A 244 -3.90 0.88 15.76
N THR A 245 -2.89 0.01 15.91
CA THR A 245 -2.76 -1.23 15.15
C THR A 245 -3.91 -2.19 15.40
N VAL A 246 -4.36 -2.33 16.65
CA VAL A 246 -5.53 -3.17 17.00
C VAL A 246 -6.78 -2.64 16.32
N ALA A 247 -7.04 -1.32 16.40
CA ALA A 247 -8.18 -0.70 15.73
C ALA A 247 -8.11 -0.88 14.22
N HIS A 248 -6.96 -0.59 13.63
CA HIS A 248 -6.67 -0.78 12.22
C HIS A 248 -6.94 -2.22 11.77
N THR A 249 -6.49 -3.21 12.54
CA THR A 249 -6.73 -4.64 12.28
C THR A 249 -8.23 -4.95 12.21
N ILE A 250 -9.04 -4.37 13.10
CA ILE A 250 -10.49 -4.63 13.15
C ILE A 250 -11.15 -4.17 11.86
N THR A 251 -10.91 -2.93 11.43
CA THR A 251 -11.54 -2.38 10.21
C THR A 251 -10.97 -2.97 8.94
N LEU A 252 -9.68 -3.29 8.91
CA LEU A 252 -9.06 -4.02 7.80
C LEU A 252 -9.73 -5.40 7.62
N ALA A 253 -9.94 -6.13 8.72
CA ALA A 253 -10.63 -7.42 8.67
C ALA A 253 -12.08 -7.28 8.20
N LEU A 254 -12.81 -6.29 8.73
CA LEU A 254 -14.20 -6.05 8.35
C LEU A 254 -14.34 -5.68 6.87
N GLY A 255 -13.45 -4.85 6.33
CA GLY A 255 -13.49 -4.48 4.92
C GLY A 255 -13.00 -5.60 4.00
N ALA A 256 -11.97 -6.35 4.39
CA ALA A 256 -11.51 -7.51 3.61
C ALA A 256 -12.56 -8.65 3.56
N LEU A 257 -13.41 -8.77 4.58
CA LEU A 257 -14.56 -9.68 4.60
C LEU A 257 -15.80 -9.12 3.88
N GLY A 258 -15.72 -7.90 3.31
CA GLY A 258 -16.84 -7.24 2.65
C GLY A 258 -17.97 -6.80 3.60
N MET A 259 -17.73 -6.80 4.91
CA MET A 259 -18.74 -6.39 5.90
C MET A 259 -18.86 -4.86 6.01
N VAL A 260 -17.78 -4.13 5.68
CA VAL A 260 -17.73 -2.68 5.69
C VAL A 260 -17.09 -2.20 4.40
N ASP A 261 -17.84 -1.47 3.59
CA ASP A 261 -17.34 -0.80 2.40
C ASP A 261 -17.66 0.70 2.52
N VAL A 262 -16.61 1.52 2.47
CA VAL A 262 -16.73 2.98 2.62
C VAL A 262 -15.95 3.62 1.50
N ASN A 263 -16.59 4.57 0.82
CA ASN A 263 -16.01 5.27 -0.31
C ASN A 263 -14.64 5.91 0.07
N PRO A 264 -13.55 5.58 -0.64
CA PRO A 264 -12.22 6.15 -0.41
C PRO A 264 -12.21 7.69 -0.44
N ALA A 265 -13.06 8.31 -1.25
CA ALA A 265 -13.22 9.78 -1.31
C ALA A 265 -13.68 10.41 0.01
N ILE A 266 -14.19 9.62 0.95
CA ILE A 266 -14.53 10.05 2.32
C ILE A 266 -13.41 9.64 3.29
N VAL A 267 -12.91 8.41 3.16
CA VAL A 267 -11.93 7.84 4.09
C VAL A 267 -10.58 8.56 4.01
N GLU A 268 -10.06 8.79 2.80
CA GLU A 268 -8.73 9.35 2.60
C GLU A 268 -8.59 10.80 3.12
N PRO A 269 -9.56 11.71 2.91
CA PRO A 269 -9.54 13.02 3.56
C PRO A 269 -9.59 12.94 5.09
N LEU A 270 -10.37 12.01 5.66
CA LEU A 270 -10.46 11.84 7.11
C LEU A 270 -9.14 11.31 7.70
N ILE A 271 -8.44 10.43 6.98
CA ILE A 271 -7.07 10.01 7.32
C ILE A 271 -6.16 11.24 7.37
N ALA A 272 -6.15 12.09 6.34
CA ALA A 272 -5.35 13.32 6.33
C ALA A 272 -5.71 14.26 7.52
N LEU A 273 -6.99 14.45 7.81
CA LEU A 273 -7.45 15.24 8.97
C LEU A 273 -6.99 14.66 10.31
N SER A 274 -6.91 13.34 10.44
CA SER A 274 -6.40 12.71 11.67
C SER A 274 -4.93 13.07 11.94
N ILE A 275 -4.11 13.19 10.89
CA ILE A 275 -2.71 13.61 10.96
C ILE A 275 -2.64 15.08 11.39
N VAL A 276 -3.45 15.94 10.77
CA VAL A 276 -3.57 17.36 11.15
C VAL A 276 -3.98 17.49 12.61
N PHE A 277 -4.97 16.71 13.06
CA PHE A 277 -5.46 16.73 14.43
C PHE A 277 -4.34 16.44 15.44
N VAL A 278 -3.60 15.34 15.26
CA VAL A 278 -2.50 14.97 16.16
C VAL A 278 -1.43 16.06 16.18
N ALA A 279 -1.08 16.60 15.02
CA ALA A 279 -0.08 17.64 14.89
C ALA A 279 -0.50 18.96 15.56
N VAL A 280 -1.75 19.38 15.37
CA VAL A 280 -2.33 20.57 16.02
C VAL A 280 -2.41 20.36 17.53
N GLU A 281 -2.86 19.19 17.98
CA GLU A 281 -2.89 18.85 19.40
C GLU A 281 -1.49 18.99 20.02
N ASN A 282 -0.44 18.54 19.33
CA ASN A 282 0.92 18.67 19.85
C ASN A 282 1.38 20.12 20.09
N ILE A 283 0.92 21.05 19.26
CA ILE A 283 1.24 22.48 19.34
C ILE A 283 0.61 23.09 20.60
N PHE A 284 -0.66 22.79 20.85
CA PHE A 284 -1.43 23.41 21.93
C PHE A 284 -1.37 22.63 23.25
N ALA A 285 -1.38 21.30 23.21
CA ALA A 285 -1.34 20.45 24.39
C ALA A 285 0.08 20.41 24.99
N ARG A 286 0.14 20.57 26.32
CA ARG A 286 1.40 20.49 27.09
C ARG A 286 1.61 19.14 27.77
N LYS A 287 0.58 18.31 27.86
CA LYS A 287 0.58 16.99 28.52
C LYS A 287 -0.29 16.02 27.75
N LEU A 288 0.01 14.72 27.85
CA LEU A 288 -0.85 13.65 27.35
C LEU A 288 -2.06 13.50 28.27
N HIS A 289 -3.25 13.48 27.67
CA HIS A 289 -4.50 13.20 28.35
C HIS A 289 -4.97 11.77 28.04
N THR A 290 -5.69 11.14 28.97
CA THR A 290 -6.17 9.75 28.81
C THR A 290 -7.15 9.58 27.65
N TRP A 291 -7.93 10.62 27.32
CA TRP A 291 -8.90 10.57 26.21
C TRP A 291 -8.21 10.41 24.84
N ARG A 292 -6.94 10.81 24.72
CA ARG A 292 -6.15 10.69 23.48
C ARG A 292 -6.03 9.24 23.01
N SER A 293 -6.01 8.26 23.91
CA SER A 293 -5.99 6.84 23.55
C SER A 293 -7.26 6.41 22.79
N PHE A 294 -8.43 6.93 23.18
CA PHE A 294 -9.69 6.65 22.47
C PHE A 294 -9.73 7.30 21.09
N VAL A 295 -9.18 8.51 20.97
CA VAL A 295 -9.06 9.20 19.68
C VAL A 295 -8.15 8.44 18.73
N ILE A 296 -6.99 7.99 19.22
CA ILE A 296 -6.03 7.23 18.40
C ILE A 296 -6.59 5.87 18.00
N PHE A 297 -7.34 5.21 18.89
CA PHE A 297 -8.10 4.03 18.53
C PHE A 297 -9.10 4.34 17.40
N GLY A 298 -9.87 5.43 17.51
CA GLY A 298 -10.78 5.87 16.43
C GLY A 298 -10.07 6.17 15.11
N PHE A 299 -8.89 6.80 15.15
CA PHE A 299 -8.07 7.02 13.96
C PHE A 299 -7.55 5.71 13.37
N GLY A 300 -7.17 4.73 14.20
CA GLY A 300 -6.80 3.41 13.73
C GLY A 300 -7.93 2.74 12.95
N LEU A 301 -9.17 2.83 13.43
CA LEU A 301 -10.35 2.34 12.71
C LEU A 301 -10.47 3.01 11.32
N LEU A 302 -10.32 4.33 11.26
CA LEU A 302 -10.40 5.06 9.99
C LEU A 302 -9.30 4.65 9.01
N HIS A 303 -8.05 4.53 9.48
CA HIS A 303 -6.92 4.16 8.62
C HIS A 303 -7.06 2.75 8.07
N GLY A 304 -7.57 1.80 8.86
CA GLY A 304 -7.74 0.42 8.40
C GLY A 304 -8.77 0.25 7.29
N LEU A 305 -9.68 1.22 7.09
CA LEU A 305 -10.61 1.23 5.96
C LEU A 305 -9.92 1.61 4.65
N GLY A 306 -8.89 2.46 4.69
CA GLY A 306 -8.18 2.91 3.49
C GLY A 306 -7.41 1.81 2.76
N PHE A 307 -7.05 0.73 3.46
CA PHE A 307 -6.28 -0.40 2.91
C PHE A 307 -7.06 -1.72 2.83
N ALA A 308 -8.33 -1.73 3.25
CA ALA A 308 -9.10 -2.97 3.38
C ALA A 308 -9.37 -3.68 2.05
N SER A 309 -9.49 -2.91 0.97
CA SER A 309 -9.66 -3.43 -0.40
C SER A 309 -8.48 -4.31 -0.82
N VAL A 310 -7.25 -3.89 -0.52
CA VAL A 310 -6.03 -4.59 -0.96
C VAL A 310 -5.92 -5.97 -0.32
N LEU A 311 -6.26 -6.12 0.97
CA LEU A 311 -6.21 -7.44 1.62
C LEU A 311 -7.33 -8.38 1.17
N GLY A 312 -8.55 -7.85 0.97
CA GLY A 312 -9.68 -8.61 0.43
C GLY A 312 -9.42 -9.09 -1.01
N GLU A 313 -8.72 -8.28 -1.80
CA GLU A 313 -8.32 -8.59 -3.17
C GLU A 313 -7.39 -9.80 -3.29
N PHE A 314 -6.61 -10.13 -2.25
CA PHE A 314 -5.79 -11.34 -2.29
C PHE A 314 -6.61 -12.64 -2.30
N GLY A 315 -7.90 -12.61 -1.91
CA GLY A 315 -8.79 -13.77 -1.99
C GLY A 315 -8.26 -15.02 -1.31
N LEU A 316 -7.54 -14.84 -0.19
CA LEU A 316 -6.90 -15.95 0.52
C LEU A 316 -7.92 -17.02 0.93
N PRO A 317 -7.55 -18.31 0.89
CA PRO A 317 -8.34 -19.37 1.51
C PRO A 317 -8.70 -19.01 2.95
N ALA A 318 -9.91 -19.37 3.37
CA ALA A 318 -10.43 -19.00 4.70
C ALA A 318 -9.51 -19.42 5.85
N SER A 319 -8.79 -20.54 5.70
CA SER A 319 -7.80 -21.03 6.67
C SER A 319 -6.52 -20.19 6.75
N GLN A 320 -6.19 -19.44 5.69
CA GLN A 320 -4.99 -18.60 5.59
C GLN A 320 -5.27 -17.12 5.90
N PHE A 321 -6.52 -16.68 5.73
CA PHE A 321 -6.92 -15.28 5.92
C PHE A 321 -6.50 -14.73 7.30
N LEU A 322 -6.90 -15.42 8.38
CA LEU A 322 -6.59 -14.93 9.73
C LEU A 322 -5.08 -14.96 10.03
N PRO A 323 -4.31 -16.03 9.74
CA PRO A 323 -2.85 -16.01 9.86
C PRO A 323 -2.17 -14.89 9.07
N ALA A 324 -2.57 -14.67 7.81
CA ALA A 324 -2.05 -13.59 6.97
C ALA A 324 -2.36 -12.20 7.55
N LEU A 325 -3.60 -11.99 8.02
CA LEU A 325 -4.03 -10.76 8.67
C LEU A 325 -3.19 -10.46 9.92
N ILE A 326 -2.93 -11.47 10.76
CA ILE A 326 -2.08 -11.30 11.95
C ILE A 326 -0.63 -11.02 11.53
N GLY A 327 -0.08 -11.77 10.56
CA GLY A 327 1.26 -11.57 10.03
C GLY A 327 1.47 -10.15 9.48
N PHE A 328 0.51 -9.67 8.69
CA PHE A 328 0.48 -8.30 8.19
C PHE A 328 0.52 -7.28 9.34
N ASN A 329 -0.33 -7.41 10.36
CA ASN A 329 -0.35 -6.44 11.45
C ASN A 329 0.89 -6.52 12.36
N VAL A 330 1.53 -7.70 12.48
CA VAL A 330 2.87 -7.81 13.08
C VAL A 330 3.89 -7.01 12.26
N GLY A 331 3.85 -7.13 10.93
CA GLY A 331 4.65 -6.31 10.01
C GLY A 331 4.43 -4.81 10.21
N VAL A 332 3.17 -4.38 10.31
CA VAL A 332 2.78 -2.98 10.55
C VAL A 332 3.39 -2.47 11.86
N GLU A 333 3.20 -3.20 12.97
CA GLU A 333 3.76 -2.83 14.27
C GLU A 333 5.29 -2.70 14.19
N LEU A 334 5.97 -3.65 13.51
CA LEU A 334 7.43 -3.60 13.30
C LEU A 334 7.86 -2.36 12.49
N GLY A 335 7.11 -2.00 11.45
CA GLY A 335 7.37 -0.79 10.65
C GLY A 335 7.22 0.49 11.48
N GLN A 336 6.16 0.60 12.27
CA GLN A 336 5.94 1.74 13.16
C GLN A 336 7.03 1.83 14.24
N LEU A 337 7.45 0.70 14.81
CA LEU A 337 8.55 0.64 15.77
C LEU A 337 9.88 1.05 15.13
N ALA A 338 10.13 0.69 13.86
CA ALA A 338 11.31 1.14 13.13
C ALA A 338 11.33 2.66 12.94
N VAL A 339 10.19 3.26 12.57
CA VAL A 339 10.03 4.73 12.48
C VAL A 339 10.27 5.40 13.82
N ILE A 340 9.70 4.86 14.90
CA ILE A 340 9.92 5.36 16.26
C ILE A 340 11.39 5.26 16.66
N ALA A 341 12.04 4.13 16.39
CA ALA A 341 13.44 3.92 16.70
C ALA A 341 14.33 4.93 15.96
N ALA A 342 14.09 5.13 14.66
CA ALA A 342 14.81 6.12 13.85
C ALA A 342 14.61 7.55 14.39
N ALA A 343 13.36 7.95 14.69
CA ALA A 343 13.06 9.25 15.28
C ALA A 343 13.71 9.42 16.67
N TYR A 344 13.68 8.37 17.49
CA TYR A 344 14.29 8.36 18.82
C TYR A 344 15.80 8.52 18.76
N LEU A 345 16.49 7.80 17.86
CA LEU A 345 17.93 7.97 17.64
C LEU A 345 18.25 9.38 17.12
N GLY A 346 17.51 9.86 16.13
CA GLY A 346 17.66 11.19 15.55
C GLY A 346 17.45 12.33 16.56
N VAL A 347 16.53 12.20 17.50
CA VAL A 347 16.29 13.23 18.53
C VAL A 347 17.22 13.06 19.74
N ARG A 348 17.42 11.83 20.24
CA ARG A 348 18.17 11.59 21.48
C ARG A 348 19.65 11.92 21.33
N LEU A 349 20.25 11.66 20.17
CA LEU A 349 21.66 11.97 19.90
C LEU A 349 21.94 13.49 19.99
N TRP A 350 20.96 14.33 19.64
CA TRP A 350 21.17 15.77 19.46
C TRP A 350 20.47 16.66 20.50
N PHE A 351 19.32 16.23 21.01
CA PHE A 351 18.45 17.03 21.88
C PHE A 351 18.13 16.39 23.24
N GLY A 352 18.55 15.15 23.51
CA GLY A 352 18.49 14.50 24.84
C GLY A 352 17.25 14.84 25.68
N ARG A 353 17.44 15.14 26.98
CA ARG A 353 16.40 15.71 27.87
C ARG A 353 16.42 17.25 27.87
N HIS A 354 16.80 17.87 26.75
CA HIS A 354 17.05 19.31 26.74
C HIS A 354 15.74 20.11 26.91
N PRO A 355 15.68 21.12 27.78
CA PRO A 355 14.46 21.88 28.07
C PRO A 355 13.87 22.62 26.86
N LYS A 356 14.68 22.82 25.80
CA LYS A 356 14.25 23.44 24.54
C LYS A 356 13.72 22.46 23.49
N TYR A 357 13.64 21.15 23.78
CA TYR A 357 13.12 20.14 22.86
C TYR A 357 11.77 20.54 22.27
N ARG A 358 10.83 20.97 23.12
CA ARG A 358 9.50 21.37 22.68
C ARG A 358 9.54 22.51 21.65
N GLY A 359 10.25 23.59 21.97
CA GLY A 359 10.27 24.79 21.13
C GLY A 359 11.12 24.66 19.86
N ARG A 360 12.13 23.79 19.85
CA ARG A 360 13.07 23.67 18.72
C ARG A 360 12.85 22.45 17.83
N VAL A 361 12.15 21.44 18.33
CA VAL A 361 11.94 20.17 17.61
C VAL A 361 10.46 19.87 17.52
N ALA A 362 9.79 19.67 18.66
CA ALA A 362 8.41 19.17 18.66
C ALA A 362 7.42 20.12 17.98
N ILE A 363 7.45 21.42 18.30
CA ILE A 363 6.54 22.40 17.71
C ILE A 363 6.82 22.61 16.21
N PRO A 364 8.05 22.91 15.77
CA PRO A 364 8.34 23.02 14.33
C PRO A 364 7.96 21.78 13.54
N ALA A 365 8.32 20.58 14.02
CA ALA A 365 7.95 19.33 13.35
C ALA A 365 6.44 19.13 13.29
N SER A 366 5.70 19.46 14.36
CA SER A 366 4.24 19.37 14.36
C SER A 366 3.60 20.40 13.42
N VAL A 367 4.15 21.62 13.30
CA VAL A 367 3.67 22.59 12.30
C VAL A 367 3.88 22.06 10.89
N THR A 368 5.05 21.48 10.60
CA THR A 368 5.31 20.84 9.30
C THR A 368 4.32 19.71 9.00
N ILE A 369 4.12 18.79 9.95
CA ILE A 369 3.15 17.67 9.78
C ILE A 369 1.74 18.21 9.55
N ALA A 370 1.33 19.26 10.28
CA ALA A 370 0.01 19.87 10.10
C ALA A 370 -0.15 20.52 8.72
N MET A 371 0.90 21.17 8.19
CA MET A 371 0.87 21.75 6.84
C MET A 371 0.78 20.66 5.76
N ILE A 372 1.56 19.58 5.88
CA ILE A 372 1.52 18.46 4.94
C ILE A 372 0.15 17.79 4.97
N GLY A 373 -0.35 17.43 6.15
CA GLY A 373 -1.68 16.83 6.29
C GLY A 373 -2.80 17.75 5.80
N GLY A 374 -2.66 19.07 5.99
CA GLY A 374 -3.61 20.05 5.47
C GLY A 374 -3.60 20.15 3.94
N TYR A 375 -2.42 20.10 3.33
CA TYR A 375 -2.27 20.01 1.88
C TYR A 375 -2.93 18.72 1.34
N TRP A 376 -2.61 17.55 1.91
CA TRP A 376 -3.22 16.28 1.50
C TRP A 376 -4.72 16.24 1.69
N PHE A 377 -5.26 16.88 2.74
CA PHE A 377 -6.70 17.00 2.89
C PHE A 377 -7.33 17.78 1.74
N VAL A 378 -6.76 18.93 1.36
CA VAL A 378 -7.26 19.72 0.22
C VAL A 378 -7.13 18.93 -1.07
N GLU A 379 -6.00 18.26 -1.26
CA GLU A 379 -5.76 17.40 -2.42
C GLU A 379 -6.83 16.31 -2.54
N ARG A 380 -6.99 15.46 -1.53
CA ARG A 380 -7.94 14.33 -1.55
C ARG A 380 -9.42 14.73 -1.62
N VAL A 381 -9.75 16.01 -1.36
CA VAL A 381 -11.13 16.52 -1.44
C VAL A 381 -11.43 17.19 -2.79
N PHE A 382 -10.44 17.86 -3.40
CA PHE A 382 -10.69 18.78 -4.51
C PHE A 382 -9.87 18.48 -5.79
N LEU A 383 -8.84 17.64 -5.72
CA LEU A 383 -7.92 17.32 -6.81
C LEU A 383 -7.99 15.84 -7.14
#